data_AF-A0A943RU97-F1
#
_entry.id   AF-A0A943RU97-F1
#
_cell.length_a   1.000
_cell.length_b   1.000
_cell.length_c   1.000
_cell.angle_alpha   90.00
_cell.angle_beta   90.00
_cell.angle_gamma   90.00
#
_symmetry.space_group_name_H-M   'P 1'
#
loop_
_entity.id
_entity.type
_entity.pdbx_description
1 polymer ?
#
loop_
_entity_poly.entity_id
_entity_poly.type
_entity_poly.pdbx_seq_one_letter_code
_entity_poly.pdbx_strand_id
1 'polypeptide(L)'
;AVGAATHSEKGEQLSDSIYGSASWCPATSYDLADAAYEWSAGQYADATDSRAEGVWTQPLSQDLAGAYASFVNNMDLLDSNDSKVSLDETNSGVYTAGSYADLLINELKTSANNFVRDNAFPYTSTPQRLEEPTFPGDPNLATVRGTDNAAPATQQVQSTIYDTAEHYFGSLNSESIWVVYNLRRQSVELENLRGFSRALRGASLPVGAFDAPDRSTRANQLFGVGEQSTLHFDEQTADLIKKNLDTYMKLADWKSSYANDWTSDLNKADTLENDIPTRVDMFNPLYFTSASYKGYQTASVAPYWRINEGAQNTDTSICTSFNLGLSLKHFSGVSSVDYTLVWDKGHVLAERTGNATANLVSWIVSCASA
;
A
#
# COMPACT_ATOMS: atom_id res chain seq x y z
N ALA A 1 -3.74 -18.70 -22.58
CA ALA A 1 -3.11 -17.38 -22.37
C ALA A 1 -3.57 -16.45 -23.48
N VAL A 2 -4.34 -15.43 -23.16
CA VAL A 2 -4.83 -14.42 -24.12
C VAL A 2 -4.14 -13.11 -23.74
N GLY A 3 -3.27 -12.56 -24.60
CA GLY A 3 -2.79 -11.18 -24.47
C GLY A 3 -1.31 -10.93 -24.79
N ALA A 4 -0.39 -11.83 -24.45
CA ALA A 4 1.04 -11.64 -24.70
C ALA A 4 1.55 -12.56 -25.82
N ALA A 5 2.46 -12.05 -26.66
CA ALA A 5 3.17 -12.88 -27.63
C ALA A 5 4.08 -13.85 -26.88
N THR A 6 3.77 -15.15 -26.92
CA THR A 6 4.58 -16.19 -26.26
C THR A 6 5.61 -16.80 -27.18
N HIS A 7 5.45 -16.63 -28.50
CA HIS A 7 6.34 -17.15 -29.52
C HIS A 7 6.56 -16.13 -30.65
N SER A 8 7.74 -16.13 -31.25
CA SER A 8 8.07 -15.33 -32.43
C SER A 8 7.37 -15.87 -33.68
N GLU A 9 7.43 -15.13 -34.80
CA GLU A 9 6.95 -15.61 -36.11
C GLU A 9 7.65 -16.92 -36.56
N LYS A 10 8.82 -17.23 -35.99
CA LYS A 10 9.59 -18.46 -36.26
C LYS A 10 9.30 -19.59 -35.27
N GLY A 11 8.39 -19.39 -34.32
CA GLY A 11 8.02 -20.38 -33.30
C GLY A 11 8.99 -20.47 -32.12
N GLU A 12 9.89 -19.50 -31.95
CA GLU A 12 10.80 -19.45 -30.80
C GLU A 12 10.09 -18.85 -29.58
N GLN A 13 10.26 -19.45 -28.41
CA GLN A 13 9.67 -18.93 -27.17
C GLN A 13 10.19 -17.51 -26.88
N LEU A 14 9.27 -16.59 -26.63
CA LEU A 14 9.58 -15.24 -26.20
C LEU A 14 9.66 -15.20 -24.68
N SER A 15 10.68 -14.52 -24.16
CA SER A 15 10.76 -14.21 -22.73
C SER A 15 9.70 -13.18 -22.36
N ASP A 16 9.16 -13.31 -21.15
CA ASP A 16 8.27 -12.34 -20.51
C ASP A 16 9.03 -11.27 -19.69
N SER A 17 10.37 -11.33 -19.68
CA SER A 17 11.20 -10.33 -19.01
C SER A 17 11.04 -8.96 -19.65
N ILE A 18 10.85 -7.94 -18.81
CA ILE A 18 10.64 -6.56 -19.25
C ILE A 18 11.88 -5.70 -19.00
N TYR A 19 12.07 -4.67 -19.83
CA TYR A 19 13.22 -3.77 -19.72
C TYR A 19 13.09 -2.77 -18.56
N GLY A 20 11.88 -2.38 -18.20
CA GLY A 20 11.64 -1.47 -17.08
C GLY A 20 10.18 -1.46 -16.66
N SER A 21 9.93 -0.98 -15.45
CA SER A 21 8.61 -0.86 -14.87
C SER A 21 8.37 0.57 -14.38
N ALA A 22 7.31 1.21 -14.90
CA ALA A 22 6.81 2.49 -14.43
C ALA A 22 5.45 2.28 -13.78
N SER A 23 5.40 2.41 -12.45
CA SER A 23 4.24 2.11 -11.62
C SER A 23 3.75 3.35 -10.90
N TRP A 24 2.43 3.56 -10.91
CA TRP A 24 1.77 4.58 -10.12
C TRP A 24 0.86 3.92 -9.10
N CYS A 25 0.99 4.32 -7.84
CA CYS A 25 0.23 3.80 -6.71
C CYS A 25 0.10 2.27 -6.71
N PRO A 26 1.22 1.51 -6.81
CA PRO A 26 1.14 0.06 -6.91
C PRO A 26 0.54 -0.57 -5.64
N ALA A 27 -0.53 -1.33 -5.81
CA ALA A 27 -1.11 -2.17 -4.78
C ALA A 27 -0.55 -3.60 -4.91
N THR A 28 0.45 -3.92 -4.10
CA THR A 28 1.15 -5.21 -4.10
C THR A 28 1.32 -5.71 -2.66
N SER A 29 2.06 -6.80 -2.47
CA SER A 29 2.48 -7.28 -1.15
C SER A 29 1.28 -7.57 -0.23
N TYR A 30 0.31 -8.31 -0.77
CA TYR A 30 -0.93 -8.69 -0.07
C TYR A 30 -0.69 -9.56 1.17
N ASP A 31 0.46 -10.23 1.25
CA ASP A 31 0.95 -10.94 2.45
C ASP A 31 1.10 -10.05 3.69
N LEU A 32 1.21 -8.73 3.49
CA LEU A 32 1.43 -7.75 4.55
C LEU A 32 0.38 -6.65 4.56
N ALA A 33 -0.59 -6.66 3.64
CA ALA A 33 -1.41 -5.49 3.36
C ALA A 33 -2.22 -5.02 4.60
N ASP A 34 -2.82 -5.96 5.33
CA ASP A 34 -3.53 -5.65 6.58
C ASP A 34 -2.59 -5.19 7.68
N ALA A 35 -1.48 -5.89 7.91
CA ALA A 35 -0.48 -5.51 8.91
C ALA A 35 0.10 -4.10 8.64
N ALA A 36 0.45 -3.81 7.38
CA ALA A 36 0.98 -2.53 6.95
C ALA A 36 -0.06 -1.41 7.04
N TYR A 37 -1.34 -1.71 6.83
CA TYR A 37 -2.43 -0.74 6.95
C TYR A 37 -2.69 -0.40 8.42
N GLU A 38 -2.76 -1.41 9.29
CA GLU A 38 -2.91 -1.19 10.73
C GLU A 38 -1.69 -0.44 11.30
N TRP A 39 -0.47 -0.75 10.83
CA TRP A 39 0.71 0.00 11.25
C TRP A 39 0.73 1.45 10.75
N SER A 40 0.44 1.70 9.48
CA SER A 40 0.55 3.06 8.93
C SER A 40 -0.64 3.97 9.29
N ALA A 41 -1.80 3.39 9.59
CA ALA A 41 -3.03 4.13 9.83
C ALA A 41 -3.86 3.62 11.01
N GLY A 42 -4.16 2.32 11.06
CA GLY A 42 -5.12 1.76 12.02
C GLY A 42 -4.80 2.02 13.49
N GLN A 43 -3.53 1.90 13.87
CA GLN A 43 -3.05 2.16 15.23
C GLN A 43 -3.23 3.62 15.69
N TYR A 44 -3.44 4.56 14.76
CA TYR A 44 -3.64 5.99 15.05
C TYR A 44 -5.11 6.41 15.01
N ALA A 45 -6.00 5.52 14.58
CA ALA A 45 -7.43 5.76 14.44
C ALA A 45 -8.12 5.87 15.79
N ASP A 46 -9.29 6.49 15.79
CA ASP A 46 -10.14 6.51 16.97
C ASP A 46 -10.72 5.11 17.23
N ALA A 47 -10.95 4.78 18.50
CA ALA A 47 -11.47 3.48 18.91
C ALA A 47 -12.99 3.38 18.66
N THR A 48 -13.38 3.31 17.39
CA THR A 48 -14.78 3.18 16.94
C THR A 48 -14.95 1.97 16.02
N ASP A 49 -16.20 1.52 15.84
CA ASP A 49 -16.57 0.44 14.94
C ASP A 49 -15.72 -0.83 15.13
N SER A 50 -15.04 -1.32 14.08
CA SER A 50 -14.16 -2.50 14.17
C SER A 50 -12.92 -2.29 15.05
N ARG A 51 -12.62 -1.05 15.47
CA ARG A 51 -11.55 -0.71 16.42
C ARG A 51 -12.11 -0.27 17.78
N ALA A 52 -13.41 -0.42 18.02
CA ALA A 52 -14.02 -0.09 19.31
C ALA A 52 -13.55 -1.03 20.44
N GLU A 53 -13.43 -0.49 21.64
CA GLU A 53 -13.07 -1.26 22.83
C GLU A 53 -14.05 -2.42 23.05
N GLY A 54 -13.52 -3.62 23.27
CA GLY A 54 -14.32 -4.84 23.51
C GLY A 54 -14.75 -5.60 22.26
N VAL A 55 -14.50 -5.07 21.05
CA VAL A 55 -14.69 -5.80 19.78
C VAL A 55 -13.44 -6.63 19.47
N TRP A 56 -13.60 -7.86 19.00
CA TRP A 56 -12.47 -8.79 18.81
C TRP A 56 -11.40 -8.31 17.81
N THR A 57 -11.79 -7.47 16.84
CA THR A 57 -10.88 -6.88 15.85
C THR A 57 -10.03 -5.74 16.41
N GLN A 58 -10.41 -5.15 17.55
CA GLN A 58 -9.61 -4.10 18.17
C GLN A 58 -8.22 -4.59 18.61
N PRO A 59 -8.07 -5.70 19.37
CA PRO A 59 -6.74 -6.22 19.66
C PRO A 59 -6.06 -6.81 18.42
N LEU A 60 -6.81 -7.36 17.45
CA LEU A 60 -6.24 -7.77 16.15
C LEU A 60 -5.55 -6.61 15.43
N SER A 61 -6.15 -5.42 15.41
CA SER A 61 -5.53 -4.21 14.83
C SER A 61 -4.17 -3.90 15.47
N GLN A 62 -4.08 -3.97 16.80
CA GLN A 62 -2.84 -3.74 17.54
C GLN A 62 -1.80 -4.83 17.26
N ASP A 63 -2.24 -6.09 17.25
CA ASP A 63 -1.39 -7.24 16.95
C ASP A 63 -0.86 -7.21 15.52
N LEU A 64 -1.67 -6.79 14.54
CA LEU A 64 -1.27 -6.58 13.14
C LEU A 64 -0.24 -5.46 13.00
N ALA A 65 -0.42 -4.33 13.70
CA ALA A 65 0.58 -3.27 13.72
C ALA A 65 1.93 -3.75 14.32
N GLY A 66 1.88 -4.57 15.37
CA GLY A 66 3.08 -5.20 15.95
C GLY A 66 3.71 -6.26 15.05
N ALA A 67 2.90 -7.04 14.33
CA ALA A 67 3.36 -8.02 13.36
C ALA A 67 4.09 -7.34 12.20
N TYR A 68 3.58 -6.21 11.71
CA TYR A 68 4.26 -5.41 10.69
C TYR A 68 5.64 -4.93 11.14
N ALA A 69 5.77 -4.47 12.39
CA ALA A 69 7.06 -4.06 12.91
C ALA A 69 8.05 -5.23 13.03
N SER A 70 7.56 -6.38 13.48
CA SER A 70 8.35 -7.62 13.50
C SER A 70 8.80 -8.02 12.10
N PHE A 71 7.93 -7.87 11.09
CA PHE A 71 8.27 -8.06 9.69
C PHE A 71 9.41 -7.14 9.24
N VAL A 72 9.29 -5.82 9.42
CA VAL A 72 10.34 -4.85 9.04
C VAL A 72 11.68 -5.21 9.68
N ASN A 73 11.67 -5.57 10.97
CA ASN A 73 12.89 -5.94 11.70
C ASN A 73 13.54 -7.23 11.20
N ASN A 74 12.77 -8.15 10.62
CA ASN A 74 13.27 -9.40 10.03
C ASN A 74 13.62 -9.27 8.55
N MET A 75 13.19 -8.21 7.89
CA MET A 75 13.56 -7.93 6.51
C MET A 75 15.01 -7.47 6.37
N ASP A 76 15.50 -7.53 5.14
CA ASP A 76 16.79 -7.03 4.67
C ASP A 76 16.70 -5.61 4.07
N LEU A 77 15.76 -4.78 4.56
CA LEU A 77 15.62 -3.40 4.12
C LEU A 77 16.79 -2.56 4.62
N LEU A 78 17.39 -1.79 3.71
CA LEU A 78 18.53 -0.92 3.97
C LEU A 78 18.19 0.55 3.63
N ASP A 79 18.87 1.48 4.30
CA ASP A 79 18.87 2.89 3.94
C ASP A 79 19.90 3.21 2.83
N SER A 80 19.99 4.47 2.43
CA SER A 80 20.93 4.92 1.40
C SER A 80 22.42 4.79 1.79
N ASN A 81 22.72 4.47 3.05
CA ASN A 81 24.07 4.22 3.56
C ASN A 81 24.33 2.72 3.78
N ASP A 82 23.50 1.85 3.19
CA ASP A 82 23.54 0.39 3.33
C ASP A 82 23.36 -0.09 4.78
N SER A 83 22.72 0.73 5.64
CA SER A 83 22.42 0.37 7.02
C SER A 83 21.04 -0.24 7.14
N LYS A 84 20.93 -1.39 7.82
CA LYS A 84 19.65 -2.05 8.07
C LYS A 84 18.71 -1.12 8.84
N VAL A 85 17.50 -0.98 8.32
CA VAL A 85 16.44 -0.21 8.99
C VAL A 85 15.62 -1.09 9.92
N SER A 86 15.12 -0.49 11.00
CA SER A 86 14.33 -1.17 12.01
C SER A 86 13.26 -0.25 12.58
N LEU A 87 12.28 -0.88 13.23
CA LEU A 87 11.28 -0.25 14.06
C LEU A 87 11.52 -0.59 15.53
N ASP A 88 11.45 0.43 16.37
CA ASP A 88 11.66 0.34 17.80
C ASP A 88 10.33 0.44 18.55
N GLU A 89 10.19 -0.40 19.57
CA GLU A 89 9.02 -0.38 20.45
C GLU A 89 9.08 0.85 21.37
N THR A 90 8.01 1.64 21.35
CA THR A 90 7.85 2.76 22.30
C THR A 90 7.43 2.24 23.68
N ASN A 91 7.55 3.10 24.71
CA ASN A 91 7.08 2.77 26.07
C ASN A 91 5.58 2.42 26.17
N SER A 92 4.79 2.78 25.15
CA SER A 92 3.38 2.42 25.01
C SER A 92 3.12 1.06 24.36
N GLY A 93 4.17 0.29 24.02
CA GLY A 93 4.04 -1.03 23.38
C GLY A 93 3.76 -0.97 21.88
N VAL A 94 4.09 0.16 21.25
CA VAL A 94 3.72 0.45 19.86
C VAL A 94 4.97 0.80 19.06
N TYR A 95 5.15 0.19 17.90
CA TYR A 95 6.36 0.30 17.08
C TYR A 95 6.25 1.47 16.09
N THR A 96 6.50 2.69 16.54
CA THR A 96 6.35 3.92 15.71
C THR A 96 7.60 4.79 15.67
N ALA A 97 8.71 4.27 16.18
CA ALA A 97 10.02 4.89 16.17
C ALA A 97 11.03 3.99 15.47
N GLY A 98 12.25 4.49 15.29
CA GLY A 98 13.35 3.75 14.67
C GLY A 98 13.64 4.22 13.24
N SER A 99 14.77 3.74 12.70
CA SER A 99 15.32 4.22 11.43
C SER A 99 14.39 4.02 10.23
N TYR A 100 13.51 3.01 10.26
CA TYR A 100 12.49 2.83 9.22
C TYR A 100 11.45 3.95 9.23
N ALA A 101 10.93 4.29 10.41
CA ALA A 101 9.96 5.38 10.57
C ALA A 101 10.59 6.73 10.21
N ASP A 102 11.83 6.97 10.64
CA ASP A 102 12.58 8.19 10.30
C ASP A 102 12.78 8.32 8.79
N LEU A 103 13.09 7.22 8.09
CA LEU A 103 13.27 7.21 6.65
C LEU A 103 11.96 7.56 5.92
N LEU A 104 10.83 6.99 6.35
CA LEU A 104 9.51 7.33 5.80
C LEU A 104 9.12 8.80 6.05
N ILE A 105 9.39 9.33 7.26
CA ILE A 105 9.19 10.75 7.57
C ILE A 105 10.05 11.63 6.65
N ASN A 106 11.30 11.25 6.39
CA ASN A 106 12.19 11.98 5.49
C ASN A 106 11.71 11.97 4.03
N GLU A 107 11.15 10.86 3.55
CA GLU A 107 10.54 10.79 2.21
C GLU A 107 9.29 11.68 2.11
N LEU A 108 8.43 11.67 3.14
CA LEU A 108 7.27 12.56 3.22
C LEU A 108 7.67 14.04 3.29
N LYS A 109 8.71 14.36 4.08
CA LYS A 109 9.29 15.69 4.13
C LYS A 109 9.81 16.12 2.77
N THR A 110 10.55 15.25 2.08
CA THR A 110 11.05 15.53 0.73
C THR A 110 9.87 15.80 -0.22
N SER A 111 8.81 15.00 -0.13
CA SER A 111 7.58 15.19 -0.89
C SER A 111 6.90 16.54 -0.64
N ALA A 112 6.72 16.94 0.62
CA ALA A 112 6.11 18.22 0.98
C ALA A 112 6.95 19.43 0.51
N ASN A 113 8.28 19.34 0.61
CA ASN A 113 9.19 20.38 0.12
C ASN A 113 9.16 20.47 -1.41
N ASN A 114 9.08 19.33 -2.11
CA ASN A 114 8.88 19.30 -3.54
C ASN A 114 7.57 19.99 -3.93
N PHE A 115 6.48 19.73 -3.21
CA PHE A 115 5.19 20.40 -3.46
C PHE A 115 5.26 21.92 -3.36
N VAL A 116 5.92 22.46 -2.33
CA VAL A 116 6.13 23.91 -2.19
C VAL A 116 6.92 24.48 -3.37
N ARG A 117 7.93 23.75 -3.85
CA ARG A 117 8.76 24.20 -4.97
C ARG A 117 8.04 24.13 -6.31
N ASP A 118 7.26 23.07 -6.50
CA ASP A 118 6.70 22.69 -7.79
C ASP A 118 5.35 23.40 -8.05
N ASN A 119 4.73 24.03 -7.05
CA ASN A 119 3.42 24.69 -7.15
C ASN A 119 3.48 26.19 -6.80
N ALA A 120 2.67 26.98 -7.50
CA ALA A 120 2.45 28.39 -7.18
C ALA A 120 1.22 28.57 -6.28
N PHE A 121 1.22 29.64 -5.49
CA PHE A 121 0.07 30.05 -4.67
C PHE A 121 -0.55 31.35 -5.25
N PRO A 122 -1.89 31.54 -5.22
CA PRO A 122 -2.90 30.69 -4.57
C PRO A 122 -3.02 29.30 -5.21
N TYR A 123 -3.10 28.27 -4.36
CA TYR A 123 -3.14 26.87 -4.77
C TYR A 123 -4.55 26.31 -4.56
N THR A 124 -5.07 25.57 -5.54
CA THR A 124 -6.35 24.87 -5.43
C THR A 124 -6.08 23.39 -5.15
N SER A 125 -6.39 22.94 -3.93
CA SER A 125 -6.37 21.53 -3.58
C SER A 125 -7.71 20.91 -3.95
N THR A 126 -7.65 19.80 -4.67
CA THR A 126 -8.81 19.02 -5.12
C THR A 126 -8.51 17.56 -4.81
N PRO A 127 -9.31 16.89 -3.96
CA PRO A 127 -9.21 15.45 -3.74
C PRO A 127 -9.22 14.69 -5.07
N GLN A 128 -8.32 13.72 -5.24
CA GLN A 128 -8.22 12.95 -6.48
C GLN A 128 -8.26 11.46 -6.19
N ARG A 129 -9.00 10.73 -7.01
CA ARG A 129 -9.05 9.27 -6.98
C ARG A 129 -9.38 8.74 -8.38
N LEU A 130 -8.57 7.82 -8.89
CA LEU A 130 -8.90 7.00 -10.03
C LEU A 130 -9.85 5.90 -9.56
N GLU A 131 -10.94 5.72 -10.28
CA GLU A 131 -11.76 4.54 -10.10
C GLU A 131 -11.10 3.37 -10.82
N GLU A 132 -10.80 2.32 -10.05
CA GLU A 132 -10.31 1.07 -10.63
C GLU A 132 -11.43 0.44 -11.47
N PRO A 133 -11.16 0.07 -12.75
CA PRO A 133 -12.13 -0.72 -13.50
C PRO A 133 -12.42 -2.02 -12.74
N THR A 134 -13.69 -2.41 -12.66
CA THR A 134 -14.09 -3.65 -11.99
C THR A 134 -13.37 -4.85 -12.60
N PHE A 135 -12.84 -5.73 -11.75
CA PHE A 135 -12.18 -6.95 -12.18
C PHE A 135 -13.15 -7.79 -13.05
N PRO A 136 -12.73 -8.29 -14.23
CA PRO A 136 -13.57 -9.17 -15.03
C PRO A 136 -13.92 -10.44 -14.24
N GLY A 137 -15.19 -10.61 -13.87
CA GLY A 137 -15.65 -11.77 -13.09
C GLY A 137 -16.19 -11.48 -11.69
N ASP A 138 -16.44 -10.21 -11.32
CA ASP A 138 -17.22 -9.86 -10.12
C ASP A 138 -18.64 -10.46 -10.15
N PRO A 139 -19.01 -11.42 -9.29
CA PRO A 139 -20.37 -11.97 -9.25
C PRO A 139 -21.43 -10.92 -8.86
N ASN A 140 -21.03 -9.79 -8.28
CA ASN A 140 -21.89 -8.62 -8.07
C ASN A 140 -22.07 -7.76 -9.33
N LEU A 141 -21.49 -8.14 -10.48
CA LEU A 141 -21.77 -7.52 -11.79
C LEU A 141 -23.27 -7.46 -12.09
N ALA A 142 -24.06 -8.43 -11.62
CA ALA A 142 -25.49 -8.47 -11.85
C ALA A 142 -26.27 -7.41 -11.03
N THR A 143 -25.83 -7.07 -9.82
CA THR A 143 -26.48 -6.03 -9.00
C THR A 143 -26.08 -4.62 -9.44
N VAL A 144 -24.85 -4.44 -9.94
CA VAL A 144 -24.36 -3.12 -10.41
C VAL A 144 -24.88 -2.78 -11.81
N ARG A 145 -24.95 -3.74 -12.76
CA ARG A 145 -25.54 -3.48 -14.10
C ARG A 145 -27.05 -3.26 -14.10
N GLY A 146 -27.74 -3.69 -13.04
CA GLY A 146 -29.17 -3.39 -12.85
C GLY A 146 -29.45 -1.89 -12.67
N THR A 147 -28.40 -1.09 -12.46
CA THR A 147 -28.47 0.36 -12.28
C THR A 147 -27.75 1.15 -13.38
N ASP A 148 -27.41 0.57 -14.53
CA ASP A 148 -26.75 1.27 -15.66
C ASP A 148 -27.61 2.36 -16.34
N ASN A 149 -28.76 2.72 -15.76
CA ASN A 149 -29.51 3.94 -16.07
C ASN A 149 -29.28 5.07 -15.06
N ALA A 150 -28.41 4.89 -14.07
CA ALA A 150 -27.90 5.99 -13.25
C ALA A 150 -26.86 6.73 -14.08
N ALA A 151 -27.19 7.97 -14.47
CA ALA A 151 -26.19 8.92 -14.96
C ALA A 151 -24.96 8.86 -14.03
N PRO A 152 -23.72 8.96 -14.55
CA PRO A 152 -22.54 9.00 -13.69
C PRO A 152 -22.80 10.05 -12.63
N ALA A 153 -22.83 9.63 -11.36
CA ALA A 153 -23.02 10.55 -10.27
C ALA A 153 -21.85 11.54 -10.38
N THR A 154 -22.14 12.78 -10.79
CA THR A 154 -21.18 13.87 -10.73
C THR A 154 -20.92 14.10 -9.26
N GLN A 155 -19.96 13.36 -8.70
CA GLN A 155 -19.48 13.59 -7.36
C GLN A 155 -18.91 15.01 -7.37
N GLN A 156 -19.59 15.94 -6.71
CA GLN A 156 -19.06 17.29 -6.54
C GLN A 156 -17.82 17.16 -5.67
N VAL A 157 -16.65 17.14 -6.30
CA VAL A 157 -15.38 17.19 -5.60
C VAL A 157 -15.19 18.63 -5.12
N GLN A 158 -15.37 18.84 -3.82
CA GLN A 158 -15.14 20.15 -3.22
C GLN A 158 -13.63 20.46 -3.29
N SER A 159 -13.30 21.59 -3.91
CA SER A 159 -11.94 22.10 -3.96
C SER A 159 -11.77 23.24 -2.96
N THR A 160 -10.57 23.35 -2.38
CA THR A 160 -10.23 24.41 -1.42
C THR A 160 -9.08 25.24 -1.99
N ILE A 161 -9.24 26.56 -1.95
CA ILE A 161 -8.20 27.51 -2.38
C ILE A 161 -7.43 27.97 -1.16
N TYR A 162 -6.11 27.89 -1.23
CA TYR A 162 -5.19 28.38 -0.21
C TYR A 162 -4.35 29.51 -0.79
N ASP A 163 -4.41 30.69 -0.18
CA ASP A 163 -3.68 31.87 -0.68
C ASP A 163 -2.16 31.75 -0.54
N THR A 164 -1.68 30.99 0.45
CA THR A 164 -0.27 30.83 0.77
C THR A 164 0.05 29.40 1.21
N ALA A 165 1.32 29.00 1.09
CA ALA A 165 1.82 27.74 1.65
C ALA A 165 1.60 27.66 3.17
N GLU A 166 1.75 28.79 3.88
CA GLU A 166 1.50 28.87 5.32
C GLU A 166 0.04 28.51 5.66
N HIS A 167 -0.94 29.02 4.90
CA HIS A 167 -2.34 28.64 5.10
C HIS A 167 -2.61 27.17 4.75
N TYR A 168 -2.01 26.65 3.68
CA TYR A 168 -2.17 25.25 3.29
C TYR A 168 -1.61 24.28 4.35
N PHE A 169 -0.36 24.45 4.79
CA PHE A 169 0.20 23.58 5.82
C PHE A 169 -0.43 23.83 7.19
N GLY A 170 -0.84 25.06 7.47
CA GLY A 170 -1.61 25.40 8.67
C GLY A 170 -2.93 24.65 8.77
N SER A 171 -3.66 24.47 7.65
CA SER A 171 -4.94 23.75 7.66
C SER A 171 -4.80 22.25 7.93
N LEU A 172 -3.62 21.67 7.70
CA LEU A 172 -3.35 20.26 7.99
C LEU A 172 -3.15 19.97 9.48
N ASN A 173 -2.95 21.01 10.31
CA ASN A 173 -2.73 20.89 11.75
C ASN A 173 -4.01 21.06 12.59
N SER A 174 -5.19 20.76 12.03
CA SER A 174 -6.49 21.02 12.69
C SER A 174 -6.68 20.26 13.99
N GLU A 175 -6.20 19.01 14.07
CA GLU A 175 -6.29 18.19 15.30
C GLU A 175 -5.06 18.33 16.20
N SER A 176 -3.87 18.34 15.60
CA SER A 176 -2.59 18.47 16.30
C SER A 176 -1.54 19.04 15.34
N ILE A 177 -0.49 19.65 15.89
CA ILE A 177 0.63 20.14 15.08
C ILE A 177 1.54 18.95 14.75
N TRP A 178 1.70 18.68 13.46
CA TRP A 178 2.58 17.62 12.95
C TRP A 178 3.37 18.04 11.71
N VAL A 179 2.99 19.15 11.07
CA VAL A 179 3.70 19.69 9.91
C VAL A 179 3.90 21.19 10.07
N VAL A 180 5.11 21.67 9.82
CA VAL A 180 5.46 23.08 9.99
C VAL A 180 6.06 23.63 8.71
N TYR A 181 5.46 24.69 8.17
CA TYR A 181 6.02 25.46 7.08
C TYR A 181 6.91 26.60 7.60
N ASN A 182 8.17 26.63 7.18
CA ASN A 182 9.09 27.72 7.47
C ASN A 182 9.11 28.73 6.33
N LEU A 183 8.47 29.89 6.52
CA LEU A 183 8.38 30.94 5.50
C LEU A 183 9.75 31.45 5.03
N ARG A 184 10.72 31.60 5.93
CA ARG A 184 12.06 32.14 5.59
C ARG A 184 12.86 31.16 4.73
N ARG A 185 12.80 29.86 5.06
CA ARG A 185 13.51 28.80 4.35
C ARG A 185 12.73 28.24 3.16
N GLN A 186 11.45 28.59 3.05
CA GLN A 186 10.49 28.01 2.11
C GLN A 186 10.50 26.47 2.18
N SER A 187 10.58 25.94 3.41
CA SER A 187 10.76 24.50 3.65
C SER A 187 9.69 23.96 4.59
N VAL A 188 9.35 22.69 4.45
CA VAL A 188 8.40 21.97 5.30
C VAL A 188 9.17 21.00 6.21
N GLU A 189 8.76 20.92 7.46
CA GLU A 189 9.22 19.95 8.45
C GLU A 189 8.03 19.08 8.89
N LEU A 190 8.25 17.78 9.09
CA LEU A 190 7.26 16.84 9.63
C LEU A 190 7.74 16.32 10.98
N GLU A 191 6.84 16.27 11.95
CA GLU A 191 7.15 15.89 13.32
C GLU A 191 6.94 14.39 13.58
N ASN A 192 5.87 13.80 13.03
CA ASN A 192 5.52 12.40 13.31
C ASN A 192 4.55 11.81 12.28
N LEU A 193 4.57 10.46 12.17
CA LEU A 193 3.66 9.71 11.30
C LEU A 193 2.20 9.72 11.78
N ARG A 194 1.95 9.85 13.09
CA ARG A 194 0.59 9.88 13.65
C ARG A 194 -0.23 11.04 13.09
N GLY A 195 0.32 12.25 13.12
CA GLY A 195 -0.36 13.44 12.60
C GLY A 195 -0.53 13.39 11.09
N PHE A 196 0.49 12.91 10.36
CA PHE A 196 0.38 12.66 8.92
C PHE A 196 -0.75 11.68 8.60
N SER A 197 -0.78 10.52 9.27
CA SER A 197 -1.83 9.53 9.08
C SER A 197 -3.19 10.13 9.37
N ARG A 198 -3.41 10.72 10.56
CA ARG A 198 -4.72 11.26 10.93
C ARG A 198 -5.21 12.39 9.99
N ALA A 199 -4.30 13.22 9.48
CA ALA A 199 -4.66 14.34 8.62
C ALA A 199 -4.86 13.94 7.14
N LEU A 200 -4.05 13.01 6.62
CA LEU A 200 -3.93 12.77 5.18
C LEU A 200 -4.17 11.31 4.73
N ARG A 201 -4.01 10.33 5.63
CA ARG A 201 -4.21 8.89 5.37
C ARG A 201 -4.86 8.20 6.57
N GLY A 202 -5.98 8.73 7.03
CA GLY A 202 -6.68 8.18 8.20
C GLY A 202 -7.24 6.79 7.87
N ALA A 203 -7.33 5.91 8.87
CA ALA A 203 -7.89 4.58 8.65
C ALA A 203 -9.39 4.66 8.39
N SER A 204 -9.80 4.59 7.12
CA SER A 204 -11.22 4.61 6.71
C SER A 204 -11.81 3.21 6.52
N LEU A 205 -10.98 2.19 6.32
CA LEU A 205 -11.39 0.79 6.21
C LEU A 205 -11.43 0.09 7.58
N PRO A 206 -12.34 -0.89 7.76
CA PRO A 206 -12.35 -1.77 8.93
C PRO A 206 -11.03 -2.54 9.09
N VAL A 207 -10.83 -3.15 10.25
CA VAL A 207 -9.72 -4.10 10.47
C VAL A 207 -9.93 -5.33 9.60
N GLY A 208 -8.88 -5.79 8.92
CA GLY A 208 -9.02 -6.68 7.75
C GLY A 208 -9.41 -5.87 6.51
N ALA A 209 -8.70 -4.76 6.29
CA ALA A 209 -8.93 -3.83 5.19
C ALA A 209 -8.82 -4.51 3.82
N PHE A 210 -7.99 -5.55 3.71
CA PHE A 210 -7.79 -6.35 2.51
C PHE A 210 -8.27 -7.79 2.70
N ASP A 211 -7.96 -8.45 3.81
CA ASP A 211 -8.52 -9.77 4.14
C ASP A 211 -9.63 -9.64 5.18
N ALA A 212 -10.84 -9.26 4.72
CA ALA A 212 -11.93 -8.99 5.64
C ALA A 212 -12.47 -10.30 6.27
N PRO A 213 -12.88 -10.28 7.55
CA PRO A 213 -13.44 -11.46 8.22
C PRO A 213 -14.65 -12.11 7.53
N ASP A 214 -15.39 -11.35 6.74
CA ASP A 214 -16.53 -11.82 5.97
C ASP A 214 -16.21 -12.10 4.49
N ARG A 215 -14.93 -12.00 4.10
CA ARG A 215 -14.40 -12.20 2.74
C ARG A 215 -14.99 -11.24 1.70
N SER A 216 -15.44 -10.06 2.12
CA SER A 216 -16.16 -9.11 1.27
C SER A 216 -15.29 -8.24 0.37
N THR A 217 -13.97 -8.26 0.52
CA THR A 217 -13.09 -7.35 -0.23
C THR A 217 -12.81 -7.85 -1.66
N ARG A 218 -12.31 -6.94 -2.49
CA ARG A 218 -11.77 -7.28 -3.82
C ARG A 218 -10.51 -8.16 -3.72
N ALA A 219 -9.72 -8.05 -2.66
CA ALA A 219 -8.54 -8.88 -2.47
C ALA A 219 -8.94 -10.32 -2.10
N ASN A 220 -9.97 -10.49 -1.26
CA ASN A 220 -10.56 -11.81 -1.02
C ASN A 220 -11.04 -12.46 -2.32
N GLN A 221 -11.63 -11.65 -3.21
CA GLN A 221 -12.06 -12.12 -4.51
C GLN A 221 -10.89 -12.50 -5.43
N LEU A 222 -9.82 -11.68 -5.46
CA LEU A 222 -8.60 -11.95 -6.24
C LEU A 222 -8.00 -13.33 -5.90
N PHE A 223 -8.04 -13.71 -4.62
CA PHE A 223 -7.52 -14.98 -4.14
C PHE A 223 -8.56 -16.11 -4.09
N GLY A 224 -9.78 -15.90 -4.60
CA GLY A 224 -10.74 -16.99 -4.85
C GLY A 224 -10.16 -18.07 -5.78
N VAL A 225 -10.70 -19.29 -5.69
CA VAL A 225 -10.33 -20.44 -6.56
C VAL A 225 -11.57 -21.23 -6.96
N GLY A 226 -11.61 -21.67 -8.23
CA GLY A 226 -12.70 -22.49 -8.75
C GLY A 226 -14.08 -21.85 -8.54
N GLU A 227 -14.99 -22.58 -7.89
CA GLU A 227 -16.34 -22.11 -7.56
C GLU A 227 -16.39 -21.23 -6.29
N GLN A 228 -15.28 -21.12 -5.56
CA GLN A 228 -15.16 -20.29 -4.36
C GLN A 228 -14.61 -18.92 -4.74
N SER A 229 -15.51 -18.01 -5.08
CA SER A 229 -15.16 -16.69 -5.62
C SER A 229 -14.44 -15.76 -4.65
N THR A 230 -14.42 -16.06 -3.34
CA THR A 230 -13.74 -15.26 -2.31
C THR A 230 -13.11 -16.18 -1.27
N LEU A 231 -11.86 -15.95 -0.90
CA LEU A 231 -11.13 -16.69 0.14
C LEU A 231 -10.31 -15.74 1.01
N HIS A 232 -10.03 -16.16 2.24
CA HIS A 232 -8.96 -15.55 3.03
C HIS A 232 -7.59 -15.90 2.42
N PHE A 233 -6.62 -15.02 2.63
CA PHE A 233 -5.28 -15.12 2.05
C PHE A 233 -4.15 -14.63 2.97
N ASP A 234 -4.46 -13.95 4.08
CA ASP A 234 -3.47 -13.40 4.99
C ASP A 234 -3.02 -14.44 6.04
N GLU A 235 -1.80 -14.95 5.86
CA GLU A 235 -1.15 -15.87 6.80
C GLU A 235 -0.87 -15.24 8.17
N GLN A 236 -0.55 -13.94 8.23
CA GLN A 236 -0.30 -13.25 9.50
C GLN A 236 -1.58 -13.17 10.33
N THR A 237 -2.71 -12.84 9.69
CA THR A 237 -4.01 -12.84 10.38
C THR A 237 -4.35 -14.24 10.90
N ALA A 238 -4.09 -15.30 10.13
CA ALA A 238 -4.28 -16.69 10.57
C ALA A 238 -3.44 -17.03 11.81
N ASP A 239 -2.16 -16.65 11.79
CA ASP A 239 -1.23 -16.89 12.90
C ASP A 239 -1.60 -16.11 14.16
N LEU A 240 -2.02 -14.84 14.02
CA LEU A 240 -2.48 -14.01 15.13
C LEU A 240 -3.76 -14.57 15.75
N ILE A 241 -4.74 -14.97 14.93
CA ILE A 241 -5.96 -15.63 15.42
C ILE A 241 -5.62 -16.89 16.21
N LYS A 242 -4.73 -17.74 15.69
CA LYS A 242 -4.32 -18.97 16.38
C LYS A 242 -3.60 -18.68 17.69
N LYS A 243 -2.68 -17.71 17.69
CA LYS A 243 -1.89 -17.30 18.86
C LYS A 243 -2.77 -16.71 19.97
N ASN A 244 -3.75 -15.89 19.60
CA ASN A 244 -4.56 -15.10 20.52
C ASN A 244 -6.01 -15.59 20.67
N LEU A 245 -6.31 -16.82 20.23
CA LEU A 245 -7.66 -17.38 20.16
C LEU A 245 -8.44 -17.25 21.48
N ASP A 246 -7.81 -17.63 22.60
CA ASP A 246 -8.42 -17.59 23.94
C ASP A 246 -8.82 -16.17 24.37
N THR A 247 -8.17 -15.15 23.82
CA THR A 247 -8.49 -13.74 24.07
C THR A 247 -9.60 -13.29 23.13
N TYR A 248 -9.42 -13.47 21.82
CA TYR A 248 -10.37 -12.98 20.81
C TYR A 248 -11.76 -13.59 20.97
N MET A 249 -11.86 -14.88 21.32
CA MET A 249 -13.14 -15.57 21.42
C MET A 249 -14.07 -15.06 22.55
N LYS A 250 -13.54 -14.25 23.46
CA LYS A 250 -14.29 -13.65 24.59
C LYS A 250 -14.86 -12.27 24.26
N LEU A 251 -14.49 -11.71 23.12
CA LEU A 251 -14.82 -10.35 22.72
C LEU A 251 -16.06 -10.31 21.82
N ALA A 252 -16.67 -9.13 21.71
CA ALA A 252 -17.84 -8.91 20.88
C ALA A 252 -17.53 -9.17 19.40
N ASP A 253 -18.55 -9.55 18.64
CA ASP A 253 -18.53 -9.84 17.19
C ASP A 253 -17.65 -11.00 16.74
N TRP A 254 -17.04 -11.73 17.67
CA TRP A 254 -16.34 -12.98 17.37
C TRP A 254 -17.32 -14.04 16.87
N LYS A 255 -16.98 -14.71 15.76
CA LYS A 255 -17.69 -15.90 15.27
C LYS A 255 -16.82 -17.13 15.48
N SER A 256 -17.40 -18.22 15.95
CA SER A 256 -16.66 -19.46 16.21
C SER A 256 -15.98 -20.04 14.98
N SER A 257 -16.48 -19.74 13.77
CA SER A 257 -15.83 -20.14 12.50
C SER A 257 -14.48 -19.48 12.30
N TYR A 258 -14.27 -18.26 12.80
CA TYR A 258 -13.02 -17.51 12.62
C TYR A 258 -11.80 -18.22 13.19
N ALA A 259 -12.00 -19.12 14.16
CA ALA A 259 -10.93 -19.98 14.69
C ALA A 259 -10.23 -20.82 13.60
N ASN A 260 -10.91 -21.11 12.49
CA ASN A 260 -10.39 -21.96 11.42
C ASN A 260 -10.58 -21.38 10.01
N ASP A 261 -11.36 -20.31 9.83
CA ASP A 261 -11.72 -19.79 8.51
C ASP A 261 -10.49 -19.47 7.64
N TRP A 262 -9.52 -18.70 8.17
CA TRP A 262 -8.27 -18.37 7.47
C TRP A 262 -7.46 -19.63 7.16
N THR A 263 -7.12 -20.42 8.17
CA THR A 263 -6.34 -21.66 8.00
C THR A 263 -6.99 -22.61 6.99
N SER A 264 -8.32 -22.72 6.97
CA SER A 264 -9.04 -23.60 6.05
C SER A 264 -8.97 -23.10 4.60
N ASP A 265 -9.02 -21.78 4.41
CA ASP A 265 -8.91 -21.17 3.09
C ASP A 265 -7.48 -21.19 2.55
N LEU A 266 -6.48 -20.94 3.40
CA LEU A 266 -5.06 -20.97 3.03
C LEU A 266 -4.63 -22.34 2.49
N ASN A 267 -5.23 -23.43 2.99
CA ASN A 267 -4.96 -24.80 2.54
C ASN A 267 -5.62 -25.17 1.19
N LYS A 268 -6.44 -24.29 0.61
CA LYS A 268 -7.04 -24.53 -0.70
C LYS A 268 -6.03 -24.27 -1.80
N ALA A 269 -6.19 -25.00 -2.90
CA ALA A 269 -5.35 -24.85 -4.07
C ALA A 269 -6.16 -24.48 -5.32
N ASP A 270 -5.52 -23.79 -6.25
CA ASP A 270 -6.06 -23.56 -7.58
C ASP A 270 -6.01 -24.82 -8.46
N THR A 271 -6.47 -24.70 -9.70
CA THR A 271 -6.48 -25.82 -10.66
C THR A 271 -5.08 -26.29 -11.10
N LEU A 272 -4.04 -25.53 -10.75
CA LEU A 272 -2.64 -25.86 -11.00
C LEU A 272 -1.93 -26.36 -9.74
N GLU A 273 -2.70 -26.69 -8.69
CA GLU A 273 -2.21 -27.22 -7.40
C GLU A 273 -1.37 -26.22 -6.60
N ASN A 274 -1.47 -24.91 -6.89
CA ASN A 274 -0.85 -23.88 -6.05
C ASN A 274 -1.79 -23.50 -4.90
N ASP A 275 -1.31 -23.61 -3.67
CA ASP A 275 -2.04 -23.13 -2.50
C ASP A 275 -2.14 -21.58 -2.45
N ILE A 276 -3.01 -21.06 -1.59
CA ILE A 276 -3.22 -19.61 -1.50
C ILE A 276 -1.93 -18.87 -1.10
N PRO A 277 -1.14 -19.29 -0.09
CA PRO A 277 0.16 -18.69 0.20
C PRO A 277 1.09 -18.60 -1.01
N THR A 278 1.23 -19.68 -1.80
CA THR A 278 2.05 -19.67 -3.01
C THR A 278 1.53 -18.66 -4.03
N ARG A 279 0.21 -18.53 -4.17
CA ARG A 279 -0.37 -17.48 -5.03
C ARG A 279 -0.08 -16.09 -4.50
N VAL A 280 -0.20 -15.84 -3.20
CA VAL A 280 0.13 -14.53 -2.59
C VAL A 280 1.60 -14.18 -2.82
N ASP A 281 2.52 -15.13 -2.61
CA ASP A 281 3.95 -15.00 -2.91
C ASP A 281 4.17 -14.56 -4.37
N MET A 282 3.47 -15.18 -5.33
CA MET A 282 3.57 -14.83 -6.75
C MET A 282 3.07 -13.41 -7.09
N PHE A 283 2.16 -12.84 -6.29
CA PHE A 283 1.67 -11.46 -6.42
C PHE A 283 2.50 -10.43 -5.65
N ASN A 284 3.52 -10.86 -4.89
CA ASN A 284 4.36 -9.98 -4.08
C ASN A 284 5.72 -9.73 -4.74
N PRO A 285 6.02 -8.53 -5.27
CA PRO A 285 7.34 -8.24 -5.82
C PRO A 285 8.49 -8.44 -4.81
N LEU A 286 8.24 -8.19 -3.51
CA LEU A 286 9.25 -8.39 -2.46
C LEU A 286 9.69 -9.86 -2.36
N TYR A 287 8.80 -10.80 -2.69
CA TYR A 287 9.11 -12.24 -2.73
C TYR A 287 10.30 -12.53 -3.67
N PHE A 288 10.42 -11.77 -4.75
CA PHE A 288 11.47 -11.94 -5.75
C PHE A 288 12.69 -11.04 -5.52
N THR A 289 12.52 -9.90 -4.83
CA THR A 289 13.56 -8.87 -4.69
C THR A 289 14.21 -8.80 -3.31
N SER A 290 13.71 -9.49 -2.30
CA SER A 290 14.28 -9.53 -0.95
C SER A 290 14.80 -10.91 -0.59
N ALA A 291 15.99 -10.98 0.01
CA ALA A 291 16.60 -12.22 0.47
C ALA A 291 15.89 -12.84 1.69
N SER A 292 14.97 -12.10 2.31
CA SER A 292 14.13 -12.61 3.40
C SER A 292 13.02 -13.55 2.91
N TYR A 293 12.75 -13.60 1.60
CA TYR A 293 11.79 -14.51 1.00
C TYR A 293 12.47 -15.67 0.28
N LYS A 294 11.83 -16.85 0.30
CA LYS A 294 12.30 -18.07 -0.40
C LYS A 294 12.38 -17.89 -1.93
N GLY A 295 11.67 -16.91 -2.48
CA GLY A 295 11.61 -16.57 -3.91
C GLY A 295 12.73 -15.67 -4.42
N TYR A 296 13.64 -15.23 -3.55
CA TYR A 296 14.69 -14.29 -3.93
C TYR A 296 15.46 -14.74 -5.18
N GLN A 297 15.55 -13.86 -6.18
CA GLN A 297 16.24 -14.12 -7.46
C GLN A 297 15.67 -15.30 -8.28
N THR A 298 14.44 -15.74 -8.02
CA THR A 298 13.76 -16.76 -8.85
C THR A 298 13.09 -16.18 -10.10
N ALA A 299 13.00 -14.85 -10.21
CA ALA A 299 12.48 -14.12 -11.37
C ALA A 299 13.53 -13.21 -12.01
N SER A 300 13.34 -12.89 -13.29
CA SER A 300 14.16 -11.90 -14.00
C SER A 300 13.62 -10.49 -13.71
N VAL A 301 14.20 -9.84 -12.71
CA VAL A 301 13.81 -8.48 -12.28
C VAL A 301 14.28 -7.45 -13.30
N ALA A 302 13.39 -6.51 -13.67
CA ALA A 302 13.70 -5.45 -14.63
C ALA A 302 14.83 -4.53 -14.11
N PRO A 303 15.74 -4.05 -14.96
CA PRO A 303 16.83 -3.19 -14.51
C PRO A 303 16.42 -1.75 -14.19
N TYR A 304 15.31 -1.23 -14.74
CA TYR A 304 14.90 0.16 -14.58
C TYR A 304 13.52 0.27 -13.92
N TRP A 305 13.44 0.98 -12.80
CA TRP A 305 12.18 1.17 -12.06
C TRP A 305 11.87 2.63 -11.84
N ARG A 306 10.60 2.97 -12.04
CA ARG A 306 10.01 4.25 -11.66
C ARG A 306 8.74 3.97 -10.87
N ILE A 307 8.69 4.43 -9.63
CA ILE A 307 7.58 4.17 -8.72
C ILE A 307 7.12 5.50 -8.14
N ASN A 308 5.92 5.92 -8.52
CA ASN A 308 5.28 7.10 -7.96
C ASN A 308 4.11 6.68 -7.07
N GLU A 309 4.04 7.20 -5.85
CA GLU A 309 2.95 6.94 -4.91
C GLU A 309 2.35 8.26 -4.45
N GLY A 310 1.02 8.37 -4.45
CA GLY A 310 0.34 9.51 -3.87
C GLY A 310 0.48 9.51 -2.35
N ALA A 311 0.97 10.60 -1.77
CA ALA A 311 1.12 10.69 -0.32
C ALA A 311 -0.23 10.62 0.42
N GLN A 312 -1.35 10.90 -0.24
CA GLN A 312 -2.71 10.82 0.31
C GLN A 312 -3.50 9.62 -0.25
N ASN A 313 -2.82 8.67 -0.91
CA ASN A 313 -3.47 7.47 -1.43
C ASN A 313 -4.00 6.62 -0.26
N THR A 314 -5.29 6.38 -0.12
CA THR A 314 -5.81 5.53 0.97
C THR A 314 -6.13 4.11 0.54
N ASP A 315 -5.91 3.76 -0.73
CA ASP A 315 -6.28 2.45 -1.28
C ASP A 315 -5.30 1.34 -0.88
N THR A 316 -4.08 1.70 -0.44
CA THR A 316 -3.09 0.78 0.15
C THR A 316 -2.32 1.46 1.28
N SER A 317 -1.51 0.71 2.03
CA SER A 317 -0.57 1.28 3.00
C SER A 317 0.53 2.08 2.28
N ILE A 318 0.96 3.19 2.89
CA ILE A 318 2.11 3.96 2.37
C ILE A 318 3.38 3.11 2.29
N CYS A 319 3.44 2.05 3.09
CA CYS A 319 4.60 1.18 3.19
C CYS A 319 4.75 0.23 2.00
N THR A 320 3.68 -0.02 1.24
CA THR A 320 3.68 -0.96 0.11
C THR A 320 4.72 -0.56 -0.94
N SER A 321 4.56 0.62 -1.51
CA SER A 321 5.49 1.14 -2.53
C SER A 321 6.84 1.53 -1.93
N PHE A 322 6.86 1.96 -0.67
CA PHE A 322 8.08 2.35 0.04
C PHE A 322 9.02 1.14 0.21
N ASN A 323 8.51 0.01 0.72
CA ASN A 323 9.29 -1.22 0.88
C ASN A 323 9.81 -1.75 -0.46
N LEU A 324 8.98 -1.68 -1.51
CA LEU A 324 9.40 -2.05 -2.86
C LEU A 324 10.56 -1.16 -3.35
N GLY A 325 10.47 0.15 -3.15
CA GLY A 325 11.53 1.09 -3.48
C GLY A 325 12.83 0.80 -2.74
N LEU A 326 12.77 0.48 -1.44
CA LEU A 326 13.94 0.08 -0.65
C LEU A 326 14.54 -1.24 -1.16
N SER A 327 13.73 -2.28 -1.33
CA SER A 327 14.21 -3.59 -1.80
C SER A 327 14.88 -3.50 -3.17
N LEU A 328 14.28 -2.78 -4.13
CA LEU A 328 14.83 -2.63 -5.48
C LEU A 328 16.14 -1.84 -5.50
N LYS A 329 16.30 -0.80 -4.64
CA LYS A 329 17.53 0.01 -4.59
C LYS A 329 18.77 -0.82 -4.25
N HIS A 330 18.61 -1.89 -3.48
CA HIS A 330 19.70 -2.79 -3.08
C HIS A 330 19.70 -4.12 -3.83
N PHE A 331 18.82 -4.28 -4.83
CA PHE A 331 18.80 -5.49 -5.66
C PHE A 331 19.88 -5.41 -6.75
N SER A 332 20.82 -6.34 -6.74
CA SER A 332 22.00 -6.33 -7.64
C SER A 332 21.69 -6.30 -9.15
N GLY A 333 20.52 -6.77 -9.58
CA GLY A 333 20.09 -6.74 -10.99
C GLY A 333 19.41 -5.42 -11.41
N VAL A 334 19.16 -4.50 -10.49
CA VAL A 334 18.51 -3.22 -10.75
C VAL A 334 19.58 -2.14 -10.97
N SER A 335 19.48 -1.45 -12.11
CA SER A 335 20.38 -0.37 -12.51
C SER A 335 19.93 0.98 -11.96
N SER A 336 18.62 1.26 -11.92
CA SER A 336 18.09 2.49 -11.31
C SER A 336 16.69 2.30 -10.74
N VAL A 337 16.42 3.01 -9.64
CA VAL A 337 15.10 3.10 -9.01
C VAL A 337 14.77 4.56 -8.72
N ASP A 338 13.78 5.08 -9.43
CA ASP A 338 13.19 6.39 -9.18
C ASP A 338 11.93 6.22 -8.33
N TYR A 339 12.08 6.18 -7.00
CA TYR A 339 10.95 6.19 -6.07
C TYR A 339 10.57 7.63 -5.70
N THR A 340 9.29 7.98 -5.82
CA THR A 340 8.78 9.31 -5.49
C THR A 340 7.42 9.25 -4.77
N LEU A 341 7.39 9.73 -3.53
CA LEU A 341 6.13 10.15 -2.90
C LEU A 341 5.69 11.51 -3.45
N VAL A 342 4.44 11.63 -3.85
CA VAL A 342 3.86 12.85 -4.43
C VAL A 342 2.80 13.44 -3.49
N TRP A 343 3.14 14.56 -2.87
CA TRP A 343 2.27 15.27 -1.93
C TRP A 343 1.02 15.83 -2.62
N ASP A 344 -0.09 15.93 -1.88
CA ASP A 344 -1.41 16.36 -2.38
C ASP A 344 -1.99 15.48 -3.52
N LYS A 345 -1.52 14.23 -3.64
CA LYS A 345 -2.03 13.21 -4.58
C LYS A 345 -2.59 12.00 -3.84
N GLY A 346 -3.79 11.58 -4.23
CA GLY A 346 -4.46 10.35 -3.78
C GLY A 346 -4.11 9.14 -4.65
N HIS A 347 -5.05 8.22 -4.85
CA HIS A 347 -4.88 7.11 -5.81
C HIS A 347 -5.00 7.63 -7.25
N VAL A 348 -3.88 8.00 -7.88
CA VAL A 348 -3.86 8.56 -9.24
C VAL A 348 -2.58 8.17 -9.97
N LEU A 349 -2.47 8.51 -11.26
CA LEU A 349 -1.18 8.60 -11.95
C LEU A 349 -0.38 9.79 -11.37
N ALA A 350 0.09 9.62 -10.14
CA ALA A 350 0.72 10.65 -9.34
C ALA A 350 1.98 11.19 -10.03
N GLU A 351 1.98 12.48 -10.30
CA GLU A 351 3.11 13.19 -10.91
C GLU A 351 3.35 14.47 -10.14
N ARG A 352 4.63 14.78 -9.92
CA ARG A 352 5.03 16.02 -9.26
C ARG A 352 4.67 17.24 -10.11
N THR A 353 4.94 17.16 -11.40
CA THR A 353 4.67 18.19 -12.40
C THR A 353 4.38 17.54 -13.75
N GLY A 354 3.74 18.29 -14.66
CA GLY A 354 3.43 17.80 -16.00
C GLY A 354 2.34 16.74 -16.00
N ASN A 355 2.27 15.96 -17.08
CA ASN A 355 1.29 14.87 -17.24
C ASN A 355 2.00 13.52 -17.29
N ALA A 356 1.35 12.48 -16.76
CA ALA A 356 1.93 11.16 -16.61
C ALA A 356 2.38 10.54 -17.93
N THR A 357 1.65 10.74 -19.03
CA THR A 357 2.01 10.20 -20.35
C THR A 357 3.31 10.79 -20.89
N ALA A 358 3.47 12.11 -20.85
CA ALA A 358 4.68 12.76 -21.30
C ALA A 358 5.89 12.40 -20.43
N ASN A 359 5.69 12.31 -19.11
CA ASN A 359 6.73 11.91 -18.16
C ASN A 359 7.15 10.45 -18.39
N LEU A 360 6.19 9.55 -18.62
CA LEU A 360 6.44 8.16 -18.98
C LEU A 360 7.26 8.05 -20.26
N VAL A 361 6.84 8.72 -21.33
CA VAL A 361 7.58 8.70 -22.61
C VAL A 361 9.00 9.21 -22.43
N SER A 362 9.18 10.30 -21.68
CA SER A 362 10.51 10.86 -21.40
C SER A 362 11.39 9.88 -20.61
N TRP A 363 10.82 9.22 -19.61
CA TRP A 363 11.51 8.19 -18.83
C TRP A 363 11.92 6.99 -19.68
N ILE A 364 11.02 6.47 -20.53
CA ILE A 364 11.31 5.38 -21.47
C ILE A 364 12.49 5.76 -22.38
N VAL A 365 12.48 6.98 -22.94
CA VAL A 365 13.57 7.47 -23.80
C VAL A 365 14.89 7.54 -23.03
N SER A 366 14.86 7.97 -21.76
CA SER A 366 16.09 8.00 -20.94
C SER A 366 16.64 6.60 -20.65
N CYS A 367 15.79 5.62 -20.34
CA CYS A 367 16.23 4.24 -20.12
C CYS A 367 16.82 3.63 -21.39
N ALA A 368 16.19 3.87 -22.54
CA ALA A 368 16.67 3.35 -23.83
C ALA A 368 17.99 4.00 -24.30
N SER A 369 18.40 5.11 -23.68
CA SER A 369 19.63 5.84 -24.01
C SER A 369 20.73 5.69 -22.95
N ALA A 370 20.48 4.92 -21.89
CA ALA A 370 21.34 4.78 -20.71
C ALA A 370 22.54 3.84 -20.91
#